data_AF-A0A9E7JZ46-F1
#
_entry.id   AF-A0A9E7JZ46-F1
#
_cell.length_a   1.000
_cell.length_b   1.000
_cell.length_c   1.000
_cell.angle_alpha   90.00
_cell.angle_beta   90.00
_cell.angle_gamma   90.00
#
_symmetry.space_group_name_H-M   'P 1'
#
loop_
_entity.id
_entity.type
_entity.pdbx_description
1 polymer ?
#
loop_
_entity_poly.entity_id
_entity_poly.type
_entity_poly.pdbx_seq_one_letter_code
_entity_poly.pdbx_strand_id
1 'polypeptide(L)' 'MYRDYIDPKFTWKNFNLEEQAKAIVAPRSNNELDAANFKKEFPELLPVKESLIMYVFKPNQKTSMT' A
#
# COMPACT_ATOMS: atom_id res chain seq x y z
N MET A 1 3.27 6.83 3.96
CA MET A 1 3.02 7.04 2.52
C MET A 1 1.86 8.00 2.27
N TYR A 2 0.58 7.65 2.50
CA TYR A 2 -0.51 8.59 2.15
C TYR A 2 -0.43 9.95 2.86
N ARG A 3 -0.17 9.96 4.17
CA ARG A 3 0.04 11.21 4.93
C ARG A 3 1.27 11.99 4.46
N ASP A 4 2.35 11.28 4.18
CA ASP A 4 3.64 11.91 3.88
C ASP A 4 3.69 12.51 2.46
N TYR A 5 2.92 11.95 1.52
CA TYR A 5 2.97 12.33 0.11
C TYR A 5 1.67 12.97 -0.40
N ILE A 6 0.49 12.67 0.16
CA ILE A 6 -0.80 13.10 -0.40
C ILE A 6 -1.53 14.09 0.50
N ASP A 7 -1.77 13.73 1.77
CA ASP A 7 -2.52 14.58 2.72
C ASP A 7 -2.04 14.36 4.16
N PRO A 8 -1.23 15.29 4.71
CA PRO A 8 -0.70 15.19 6.07
C PRO A 8 -1.76 15.13 7.17
N LYS A 9 -2.98 15.61 6.90
CA LYS A 9 -4.08 15.66 7.88
C LYS A 9 -5.01 14.46 7.79
N PHE A 10 -4.79 13.55 6.85
CA PHE A 10 -5.63 12.37 6.68
C PHE A 10 -5.62 11.48 7.92
N THR A 11 -6.80 11.02 8.34
CA THR A 11 -6.96 10.06 9.44
C THR A 11 -7.78 8.87 8.99
N TRP A 12 -7.54 7.71 9.59
CA TRP A 12 -8.32 6.50 9.36
C TRP A 12 -8.53 5.77 10.69
N LYS A 13 -9.54 4.90 10.72
CA LYS A 13 -9.80 3.99 11.84
C LYS A 13 -9.56 2.57 11.37
N ASN A 14 -8.83 1.79 12.17
CA ASN A 14 -8.64 0.38 11.91
C ASN A 14 -9.78 -0.41 12.54
N PHE A 15 -10.16 -1.50 11.90
CA PHE A 15 -11.02 -2.51 12.49
C PHE A 15 -10.17 -3.56 13.22
N ASN A 16 -10.70 -4.08 14.32
CA ASN A 16 -10.26 -5.38 14.81
C ASN A 16 -10.93 -6.52 13.99
N LEU A 17 -10.50 -7.76 14.21
CA LEU A 17 -10.99 -8.91 13.42
C LEU A 17 -12.50 -9.16 13.61
N GLU A 18 -13.03 -8.92 14.81
CA GLU A 18 -14.48 -9.10 15.09
C GLU A 18 -15.32 -8.05 14.37
N GLU A 19 -14.87 -6.81 14.37
CA GLU A 19 -15.50 -5.72 13.63
C GLU A 19 -15.43 -5.96 12.12
N GLN A 20 -14.27 -6.41 11.63
CA GLN A 20 -14.09 -6.76 10.23
C GLN A 20 -15.03 -7.89 9.81
N ALA A 21 -15.15 -8.94 10.63
CA ALA A 21 -16.01 -10.11 10.36
C ALA A 21 -17.50 -9.74 10.24
N LYS A 22 -17.96 -8.70 10.98
CA LYS A 22 -19.33 -8.19 10.86
C LYS A 22 -19.55 -7.35 9.59
N ALA A 23 -18.49 -6.75 9.05
CA ALA A 23 -18.56 -5.84 7.90
C ALA A 23 -18.39 -6.54 6.54
N ILE A 24 -17.72 -7.69 6.49
CA ILE A 24 -17.44 -8.42 5.24
C ILE A 24 -18.44 -9.56 5.01
N VAL A 25 -18.93 -9.70 3.78
CA VAL A 25 -19.86 -10.79 3.39
C VAL A 25 -19.17 -12.17 3.41
N ALA A 26 -17.85 -12.20 3.20
CA ALA A 26 -17.04 -13.41 3.25
C ALA A 26 -15.59 -13.09 3.67
N PRO A 27 -14.87 -14.04 4.31
CA PRO A 27 -13.45 -13.89 4.65
C PRO A 27 -12.56 -13.59 3.44
N ARG A 28 -11.42 -12.95 3.67
CA ARG A 28 -10.42 -12.61 2.64
C ARG A 28 -9.12 -13.36 2.86
N SER A 29 -8.46 -13.75 1.77
CA SER A 29 -7.12 -14.35 1.83
C SER A 29 -6.10 -13.27 2.20
N ASN A 30 -5.30 -13.54 3.23
CA ASN A 30 -4.14 -12.75 3.60
C ASN A 30 -2.93 -13.67 3.51
N ASN A 31 -2.09 -13.46 2.50
CA ASN A 31 -0.91 -14.27 2.24
C ASN A 31 0.25 -13.39 1.75
N GLU A 32 1.46 -13.91 1.86
CA GLU A 32 2.66 -13.37 1.24
C GLU A 32 3.10 -14.36 0.16
N LEU A 33 3.40 -13.86 -1.04
CA LEU A 33 3.82 -14.68 -2.17
C LEU A 33 5.32 -14.56 -2.36
N ASP A 34 6.00 -15.68 -2.55
CA ASP A 34 7.41 -15.70 -2.91
C ASP A 34 7.59 -15.20 -4.35
N ALA A 35 8.38 -14.14 -4.50
CA ALA A 35 8.70 -13.51 -5.77
C ALA A 35 10.08 -13.91 -6.33
N ALA A 36 10.77 -14.90 -5.74
CA ALA A 36 12.13 -15.28 -6.12
C ALA A 36 12.29 -15.57 -7.62
N ASN A 37 11.35 -16.32 -8.22
CA ASN A 37 11.36 -16.62 -9.65
C ASN A 37 11.24 -15.34 -10.50
N PHE A 38 10.32 -14.43 -10.14
CA PHE A 38 10.18 -13.15 -10.84
C PHE A 38 11.40 -12.27 -10.68
N LYS A 39 11.98 -12.21 -9.47
CA LYS A 39 13.16 -11.40 -9.20
C LYS A 39 14.41 -11.92 -9.92
N LYS A 40 14.47 -13.22 -10.20
CA LYS A 40 15.54 -13.83 -11.00
C LYS A 40 15.45 -13.37 -12.46
N GLU A 41 14.25 -13.41 -13.05
CA GLU A 41 14.03 -13.00 -14.44
C GLU A 41 14.02 -11.48 -14.62
N PHE A 42 13.61 -10.74 -13.59
CA PHE A 42 13.53 -9.27 -13.56
C PHE A 42 14.26 -8.71 -12.33
N PRO A 43 15.61 -8.67 -12.33
CA PRO A 43 16.40 -8.20 -11.18
C PRO A 43 16.07 -6.76 -10.75
N GLU A 44 15.57 -5.94 -11.65
CA GLU A 44 15.13 -4.56 -11.41
C GLU A 44 13.78 -4.45 -10.70
N LEU A 45 13.02 -5.56 -10.55
CA LEU A 45 11.70 -5.57 -9.91
C LEU A 45 11.78 -4.99 -8.50
N LEU A 46 11.13 -3.86 -8.27
CA LEU A 46 11.18 -3.18 -6.98
C LEU A 46 10.31 -3.86 -5.92
N PRO A 47 10.74 -3.87 -4.63
CA PRO A 47 9.85 -4.18 -3.51
C PRO A 47 8.62 -3.26 -3.52
N VAL A 48 7.48 -3.78 -3.05
CA VAL A 48 6.19 -3.07 -3.12
C VAL A 48 6.24 -1.66 -2.53
N LYS A 49 6.94 -1.46 -1.40
CA LYS A 49 7.05 -0.15 -0.75
C LYS A 49 7.79 0.87 -1.64
N GLU A 50 8.88 0.45 -2.26
CA GLU A 50 9.70 1.30 -3.14
C GLU A 50 8.97 1.61 -4.44
N SER A 51 8.36 0.58 -5.04
CA SER A 51 7.53 0.72 -6.25
C SER A 51 6.38 1.70 -6.03
N LEU A 52 5.64 1.56 -4.91
CA LEU A 52 4.57 2.48 -4.55
C LEU A 52 5.08 3.91 -4.37
N ILE A 53 6.23 4.11 -3.71
CA ILE A 53 6.79 5.46 -3.54
C ILE A 53 7.17 6.07 -4.89
N MET A 54 7.90 5.31 -5.72
CA MET A 54 8.45 5.80 -6.99
C MET A 54 7.36 6.08 -8.03
N TYR A 55 6.41 5.16 -8.20
CA TYR A 55 5.45 5.22 -9.30
C TYR A 55 4.07 5.72 -8.91
N VAL A 56 3.73 5.75 -7.62
CA VAL A 56 2.39 6.20 -7.16
C VAL A 56 2.49 7.46 -6.30
N PHE A 57 3.21 7.42 -5.18
CA PHE A 57 3.15 8.50 -4.21
C PHE A 57 3.95 9.74 -4.62
N LYS A 58 5.17 9.60 -5.13
CA LYS A 58 5.96 10.75 -5.61
C LYS A 58 5.30 11.47 -6.79
N PRO A 59 4.83 10.78 -7.85
CA PRO A 59 4.19 11.46 -8.98
C PRO A 59 2.89 12.18 -8.61
N ASN A 60 2.16 11.66 -7.61
CA ASN A 60 0.92 12.26 -7.11
C ASN A 60 1.15 13.17 -5.89
N GLN A 61 2.40 13.48 -5.56
CA GLN A 61 2.70 14.28 -4.38
C GLN A 61 2.13 15.68 -4.55
N LYS A 62 1.20 16.05 -3.66
CA LYS A 62 0.66 17.41 -3.67
C LYS A 62 1.73 18.33 -3.10
N THR A 63 2.34 19.17 -3.95
CA THR A 63 3.01 20.36 -3.48
C THR A 63 1.94 21.26 -2.89
N SER A 64 2.05 21.58 -1.60
CA SER A 64 1.25 22.66 -1.02
C SER A 64 1.42 23.88 -1.93
N MET A 65 0.34 24.31 -2.59
CA MET A 65 0.32 25.65 -3.16
C MET A 65 0.44 26.59 -1.97
N THR A 66 1.64 27.12 -1.73
CA THR A 66 1.85 28.29 -0.88
C THR A 66 1.25 29.50 -1.54
#